data_AF-A0A556C138-F1
#
_entry.id   AF-A0A556C138-F1
#
_cell.length_a   1.000
_cell.length_b   1.000
_cell.length_c   1.000
_cell.angle_alpha   90.00
_cell.angle_beta   90.00
_cell.angle_gamma   90.00
#
_symmetry.space_group_name_H-M   'P 1'
#
loop_
_entity.id
_entity.type
_entity.pdbx_description
1 polymer ?
#
loop_
_entity_poly.entity_id
_entity_poly.type
_entity_poly.pdbx_seq_one_letter_code
_entity_poly.pdbx_strand_id
1 'polypeptide(L)' 'MKKIIDFNKRAFAHYMALYPVNEIRFQIIALVLVGADIFILLPAFANPFRLLYVYIVTPPVVF' A
#
# COMPACT_ATOMS: atom_id res chain seq x y z
N MET A 1 22.19 34.06 7.43
CA MET A 1 20.85 34.38 6.88
C MET A 1 19.80 33.52 7.60
N LYS A 2 19.00 34.10 8.51
CA LYS A 2 17.85 33.39 9.09
C LYS A 2 16.71 33.45 8.07
N LYS A 3 16.40 32.33 7.40
CA LYS A 3 15.14 32.19 6.65
C LYS A 3 14.02 32.11 7.68
N ILE A 4 13.42 33.26 8.01
CA ILE A 4 12.16 33.28 8.75
C ILE A 4 11.11 32.90 7.73
N ILE A 5 10.73 31.63 7.73
CA ILE A 5 9.56 31.15 6.99
C ILE A 5 8.39 31.72 7.76
N ASP A 6 7.84 32.83 7.30
CA ASP A 6 6.68 33.44 7.93
C ASP A 6 5.50 32.48 7.75
N PHE A 7 5.25 31.67 8.78
CA PHE A 7 4.30 30.57 8.72
C PHE A 7 2.89 31.15 8.68
N ASN A 8 2.32 31.23 7.48
CA ASN A 8 0.96 31.71 7.30
C ASN A 8 -0.04 30.67 7.81
N LYS A 9 -0.43 30.83 9.08
CA LYS A 9 -1.38 29.95 9.79
C LYS A 9 -2.71 29.79 9.06
N ARG A 10 -3.21 30.82 8.35
CA ARG A 10 -4.47 30.72 7.59
C ARG A 10 -4.33 29.83 6.37
N ALA A 11 -3.24 29.98 5.62
CA ALA A 11 -2.97 29.12 4.47
C ALA A 11 -2.81 27.67 4.93
N PHE A 12 -2.06 27.44 6.01
CA PHE A 12 -1.90 26.10 6.58
C PHE A 12 -3.23 25.48 7.03
N ALA A 13 -4.07 26.23 7.75
CA ALA A 13 -5.38 25.76 8.18
C ALA A 13 -6.30 25.44 6.98
N HIS A 14 -6.23 26.24 5.91
CA HIS A 14 -6.98 25.98 4.68
C HIS A 14 -6.53 24.68 3.99
N TYR A 15 -5.21 24.46 3.86
CA TYR A 15 -4.69 23.22 3.29
C TYR A 15 -4.97 22.00 4.19
N MET A 16 -4.89 22.15 5.51
CA MET A 16 -5.28 21.09 6.44
C MET A 16 -6.78 20.77 6.43
N ALA A 17 -7.63 21.75 6.09
CA ALA A 17 -9.05 21.50 5.88
C ALA A 17 -9.34 20.79 4.56
N LEU A 18 -8.53 21.06 3.52
CA LEU A 18 -8.63 20.40 2.21
C LEU A 18 -8.14 18.95 2.24
N TYR A 19 -7.20 18.62 3.12
CA TYR A 19 -6.73 17.25 3.36
C TYR A 19 -7.16 16.79 4.75
N PRO A 20 -8.37 16.21 4.88
CA PRO A 20 -8.82 15.69 6.16
C PRO A 20 -7.77 14.70 6.68
N VAL A 21 -7.42 14.80 7.95
CA VAL A 21 -6.45 13.89 8.60
C VAL A 21 -6.85 12.42 8.39
N ASN A 22 -8.15 12.15 8.33
CA ASN A 22 -8.71 10.84 8.06
C ASN A 22 -8.42 10.36 6.63
N GLU A 23 -8.46 11.26 5.64
CA GLU A 23 -8.14 10.99 4.24
C GLU A 23 -6.65 10.64 4.09
N ILE A 24 -5.77 11.43 4.71
CA ILE A 24 -4.31 11.16 4.72
C ILE A 24 -4.04 9.81 5.37
N ARG A 25 -4.68 9.53 6.51
CA ARG A 25 -4.52 8.25 7.22
C ARG A 25 -5.01 7.08 6.37
N PHE A 26 -6.15 7.23 5.70
CA PHE A 26 -6.69 6.22 4.80
C PHE A 26 -5.74 5.96 3.62
N GLN A 27 -5.22 7.01 2.98
CA GLN A 27 -4.27 6.89 1.87
C GLN A 27 -2.98 6.18 2.28
N ILE A 28 -2.43 6.49 3.45
CA ILE A 28 -1.23 5.80 3.97
C ILE A 28 -1.52 4.33 4.25
N ILE A 29 -2.65 4.02 4.90
CA ILE A 29 -3.05 2.63 5.17
C ILE A 29 -3.23 1.87 3.85
N ALA A 30 -3.93 2.44 2.87
CA ALA A 30 -4.15 1.83 1.57
C ALA A 30 -2.82 1.59 0.84
N LEU A 31 -1.90 2.56 0.86
CA LEU A 31 -0.58 2.41 0.27
C LEU A 31 0.23 1.27 0.91
N VAL A 32 0.21 1.18 2.24
CA VAL A 32 0.93 0.12 2.96
C VAL A 32 0.32 -1.25 2.67
N LEU A 33 -1.01 -1.38 2.70
CA LEU A 33 -1.68 -2.65 2.43
C LEU A 33 -1.47 -3.10 0.98
N VAL A 34 -1.73 -2.23 0.00
CA VAL A 34 -1.54 -2.54 -1.42
C VAL A 34 -0.06 -2.82 -1.73
N GLY A 35 0.86 -2.05 -1.15
CA GLY A 35 2.29 -2.27 -1.29
C GLY A 35 2.71 -3.62 -0.72
N ALA A 36 2.29 -3.94 0.50
CA ALA A 36 2.58 -5.22 1.14
C ALA A 36 2.02 -6.41 0.34
N ASP A 37 0.80 -6.28 -0.17
CA ASP A 37 0.18 -7.30 -1.03
C ASP A 37 1.00 -7.52 -2.30
N ILE A 38 1.48 -6.46 -2.95
CA ILE A 38 2.35 -6.57 -4.13
C ILE A 38 3.64 -7.32 -3.81
N PHE A 39 4.29 -7.06 -2.67
CA PHE A 39 5.52 -7.75 -2.28
C PHE A 39 5.32 -9.22 -1.92
N ILE A 40 4.11 -9.63 -1.52
CA ILE A 40 3.77 -11.04 -1.26
C ILE A 40 3.34 -11.74 -2.55
N LEU A 41 2.53 -11.07 -3.36
CA LEU A 41 1.96 -11.61 -4.59
C LEU A 41 3.00 -11.75 -5.70
N LEU A 42 3.90 -10.78 -5.88
CA LEU A 42 4.94 -10.83 -6.92
C LEU A 42 5.78 -12.11 -6.83
N PRO A 43 6.38 -12.47 -5.69
CA PRO A 43 7.13 -13.73 -5.55
C PRO A 43 6.23 -14.96 -5.72
N ALA A 44 4.99 -14.91 -5.23
CA ALA A 44 4.05 -16.02 -5.36
C ALA A 44 3.68 -16.31 -6.83
N PHE A 45 3.53 -15.27 -7.66
CA PHE A 45 3.26 -15.39 -9.09
C PHE A 45 4.52 -15.60 -9.93
N ALA A 46 5.67 -15.07 -9.51
CA ALA A 46 6.95 -15.25 -10.19
C ALA A 46 7.55 -16.65 -9.98
N ASN A 47 7.01 -17.46 -9.05
CA ASN A 47 7.48 -18.81 -8.78
C ASN A 47 7.14 -19.75 -9.96
N PRO A 48 8.13 -20.21 -10.74
CA PRO A 48 7.90 -21.05 -11.92
C PRO A 48 7.38 -22.45 -11.55
N PHE A 49 7.55 -22.86 -10.29
CA PHE A 49 7.09 -24.16 -9.78
C PHE A 49 5.71 -24.10 -9.11
N ARG A 50 5.00 -22.96 -9.18
CA ARG A 50 3.66 -22.80 -8.57
C ARG A 50 2.69 -23.91 -8.96
N LEU A 51 2.67 -24.31 -10.24
CA LEU A 51 1.83 -25.41 -10.74
C LEU A 51 2.21 -26.76 -10.13
N LEU A 52 3.50 -27.00 -9.89
CA LEU A 52 3.99 -28.21 -9.25
C LEU A 52 3.53 -28.27 -7.78
N TYR A 53 3.61 -27.15 -7.06
CA TYR A 53 3.10 -27.06 -5.68
C TYR A 53 1.58 -27.29 -5.61
N VAL A 54 0.80 -26.70 -6.52
CA VAL A 54 -0.65 -26.93 -6.58
C VAL A 54 -0.96 -28.40 -6.89
N TYR A 55 -0.20 -29.04 -7.77
CA TYR A 55 -0.35 -30.46 -8.10
C TYR A 55 0.00 -31.40 -6.92
N ILE A 56 0.99 -31.02 -6.10
CA ILE A 56 1.39 -31.79 -4.92
C ILE A 56 0.37 -31.62 -3.77
N VAL A 57 -0.10 -30.40 -3.52
CA VAL A 57 -0.99 -30.08 -2.38
C VAL A 57 -2.45 -30.42 -2.67
N THR A 58 -2.87 -30.28 -3.92
CA THR A 58 -4.20 -30.66 -4.39
C THR A 58 -4.02 -31.87 -5.29
N PRO A 59 -3.98 -33.09 -4.71
CA PRO A 59 -3.90 -34.29 -5.53
C PRO A 59 -5.09 -34.30 -6.51
N PRO A 60 -4.87 -34.69 -7.77
CA PRO A 60 -5.94 -34.73 -8.75
C PRO A 60 -7.07 -35.59 -8.22
N VAL A 61 -8.26 -34.99 -8.10
CA VAL A 61 -9.49 -35.75 -7.87
C VAL A 61 -9.81 -36.42 -9.20
N VAL A 62 -9.20 -37.58 -9.42
CA VAL A 62 -9.50 -38.45 -10.55
C VAL A 62 -10.88 -39.05 -10.26
N PHE A 63 -11.92 -38.50 -10.89
CA PHE A 63 -13.23 -39.13 -11.03
C PHE A 63 -13.26 -39.99 -12.29
#